data_AF-A0A916U0U2-F1
#
_entry.id   AF-A0A916U0U2-F1
#
_cell.length_a   1.000
_cell.length_b   1.000
_cell.length_c   1.000
_cell.angle_alpha   90.00
_cell.angle_beta   90.00
_cell.angle_gamma   90.00
#
_symmetry.space_group_name_H-M   'P 1'
#
loop_
_entity.id
_entity.type
_entity.pdbx_description
1 polymer ?
#
loop_
_entity_poly.entity_id
_entity_poly.type
_entity_poly.pdbx_seq_one_letter_code
_entity_poly.pdbx_strand_id
1 'polypeptide(L)'
;MPHKMEYMIVYHPAFDLYHSVYRMLQILTHFNRNDYVETERLRIWDFYLLFPDKISTIKLKNNEKDIKELIKTFIKKSDNPYELLLDNRKVFERIKPYQLGALKCLASYGIIDKDYLNTNRITIISKEILSTYSSKFEALSSKENNAISLLTSHFYLMSLYGEGGLKDRTQLLESKYDAQ
;
A
#
# COMPACT_ATOMS: atom_id res chain seq x y z
N MET A 1 -30.18 21.59 25.16
CA MET A 1 -28.88 21.08 25.66
C MET A 1 -28.03 20.72 24.45
N PRO A 2 -26.81 21.25 24.29
CA PRO A 2 -25.96 20.85 23.17
C PRO A 2 -25.38 19.47 23.46
N HIS A 3 -25.57 18.53 22.54
CA HIS A 3 -24.93 17.22 22.57
C HIS A 3 -23.41 17.43 22.50
N LYS A 4 -22.72 17.17 23.61
CA LYS A 4 -21.27 17.10 23.64
C LYS A 4 -20.89 15.86 22.82
N MET A 5 -20.40 16.06 21.61
CA MET A 5 -19.84 14.97 20.80
C MET A 5 -18.56 14.54 21.52
N GLU A 6 -18.63 13.44 22.27
CA GLU A 6 -17.44 12.80 22.81
C GLU A 6 -16.57 12.39 21.63
N TYR A 7 -15.35 12.92 21.55
CA TYR A 7 -14.34 12.42 20.65
C TYR A 7 -13.97 11.01 21.13
N MET A 8 -14.67 10.00 20.62
CA MET A 8 -14.24 8.62 20.74
C MET A 8 -12.88 8.55 20.02
N ILE A 9 -11.81 8.21 20.75
CA ILE A 9 -10.54 7.86 20.13
C ILE A 9 -10.77 6.51 19.45
N VAL A 10 -11.33 6.56 18.25
CA VAL A 10 -11.54 5.37 17.43
C VAL A 10 -10.15 4.89 17.05
N TYR A 11 -9.74 3.75 17.61
CA TYR A 11 -8.56 3.03 17.17
C TYR A 11 -8.70 2.77 15.67
N HIS A 12 -7.73 3.24 14.88
CA HIS A 12 -7.69 2.96 13.46
C HIS A 12 -6.38 2.25 13.13
N PRO A 13 -6.42 1.05 12.51
CA PRO A 13 -5.24 0.29 12.10
C PRO A 13 -4.23 1.05 11.19
N ALA A 14 -4.63 2.21 10.68
CA ALA A 14 -3.82 3.14 9.91
C ALA A 14 -2.68 3.77 10.75
N PHE A 15 -2.91 3.92 12.06
CA PHE A 15 -2.01 4.61 12.99
C PHE A 15 -1.41 3.64 14.01
N ASP A 16 -1.16 2.41 13.55
CA ASP A 16 -0.59 1.33 14.35
C ASP A 16 0.63 0.73 13.63
N LEU A 17 1.75 0.66 14.34
CA LEU A 17 3.02 0.17 13.80
C LEU A 17 2.95 -1.33 13.48
N TYR A 18 2.36 -2.15 14.35
CA TYR A 18 2.30 -3.60 14.18
C TYR A 18 1.37 -3.98 13.02
N HIS A 19 0.24 -3.30 12.86
CA HIS A 19 -0.62 -3.47 11.68
C HIS A 19 0.09 -3.03 10.40
N SER A 20 0.91 -1.98 10.46
CA SER A 20 1.72 -1.57 9.31
C SER A 20 2.80 -2.60 8.97
N VAL A 21 3.47 -3.19 9.96
CA VAL A 21 4.40 -4.31 9.78
C VAL A 21 3.69 -5.50 9.13
N TYR A 22 2.52 -5.86 9.63
CA TYR A 22 1.69 -6.93 9.09
C TYR A 22 1.36 -6.71 7.61
N ARG A 23 0.84 -5.52 7.24
CA ARG A 23 0.51 -5.19 5.84
C ARG A 23 1.75 -5.20 4.94
N MET A 24 2.89 -4.69 5.41
CA MET A 24 4.15 -4.74 4.66
C MET A 24 4.61 -6.18 4.42
N LEU A 25 4.50 -7.07 5.41
CA LEU A 25 4.82 -8.49 5.25
C LEU A 25 3.89 -9.17 4.25
N GLN A 26 2.59 -8.86 4.29
CA GLN A 26 1.63 -9.37 3.32
C GLN A 26 1.99 -8.95 1.89
N ILE A 27 2.30 -7.67 1.67
CA ILE A 27 2.71 -7.16 0.35
C ILE A 27 3.99 -7.86 -0.13
N LEU A 28 5.01 -7.94 0.72
CA LEU A 28 6.29 -8.57 0.36
C LEU A 28 6.14 -10.07 0.09
N THR A 29 5.27 -10.78 0.81
CA THR A 29 4.98 -12.20 0.58
C THR A 29 4.40 -12.44 -0.81
N HIS A 30 3.54 -11.54 -1.27
CA HIS A 30 2.93 -11.60 -2.61
C HIS A 30 3.80 -10.96 -3.70
N PHE A 31 4.90 -10.31 -3.32
CA PHE A 31 5.86 -9.76 -4.27
C PHE A 31 6.88 -10.82 -4.70
N ASN A 32 6.46 -11.69 -5.61
CA ASN A 32 7.32 -12.78 -6.11
C ASN A 32 8.15 -12.36 -7.33
N ARG A 33 8.98 -11.32 -7.19
CA ARG A 33 9.93 -10.88 -8.22
C ARG A 33 11.33 -10.80 -7.63
N ASN A 34 12.34 -11.19 -8.40
CA ASN A 34 13.75 -11.12 -8.00
C ASN A 34 14.34 -9.73 -8.36
N ASP A 35 13.67 -8.69 -7.91
CA ASP A 35 14.01 -7.29 -8.20
C ASP A 35 13.68 -6.43 -6.97
N TYR A 36 14.03 -5.15 -7.01
CA TYR A 36 13.71 -4.21 -5.96
C TYR A 36 12.34 -3.53 -6.19
N VAL A 37 11.77 -3.01 -5.11
CA VAL A 37 10.66 -2.06 -5.18
C VAL A 37 11.06 -0.75 -4.53
N GLU A 38 10.68 0.38 -5.11
CA GLU A 38 10.95 1.69 -4.53
C GLU A 38 10.15 1.87 -3.24
N THR A 39 10.75 2.50 -2.23
CA THR A 39 10.08 2.75 -0.94
C THR A 39 8.77 3.52 -1.12
N GLU A 40 8.73 4.51 -2.02
CA GLU A 40 7.49 5.26 -2.31
C GLU A 40 6.40 4.38 -2.93
N ARG A 41 6.77 3.46 -3.84
CA ARG A 41 5.82 2.52 -4.43
C ARG A 41 5.22 1.62 -3.35
N LEU A 42 6.05 1.10 -2.46
CA LEU A 42 5.60 0.24 -1.38
C LEU A 42 4.68 0.98 -0.40
N ARG A 43 4.95 2.27 -0.11
CA ARG A 43 4.03 3.13 0.65
C ARG A 43 2.68 3.30 -0.03
N ILE A 44 2.67 3.53 -1.35
CA ILE A 44 1.43 3.63 -2.15
C ILE A 44 0.63 2.33 -2.04
N TRP A 45 1.30 1.18 -2.15
CA TRP A 45 0.67 -0.12 -2.03
C TRP A 45 0.08 -0.36 -0.64
N ASP A 46 0.80 -0.02 0.43
CA ASP A 46 0.28 -0.12 1.80
C ASP A 46 -0.98 0.74 2.03
N PHE A 47 -1.02 1.95 1.46
CA PHE A 47 -2.23 2.77 1.51
C PHE A 47 -3.43 2.09 0.84
N TYR A 48 -3.23 1.49 -0.32
CA TYR A 48 -4.30 0.78 -1.03
C TYR A 48 -4.63 -0.58 -0.42
N LEU A 49 -3.73 -1.21 0.33
CA LEU A 49 -4.08 -2.38 1.14
C LEU A 49 -4.92 -1.99 2.36
N LEU A 50 -4.58 -0.86 2.98
CA LEU A 50 -5.34 -0.30 4.11
C LEU A 50 -6.71 0.23 3.67
N PHE A 51 -6.83 0.75 2.45
CA PHE A 51 -8.07 1.27 1.89
C PHE A 51 -8.33 0.73 0.46
N PRO A 52 -8.67 -0.56 0.29
CA PRO A 52 -8.76 -1.18 -1.03
C PRO A 52 -9.75 -0.52 -1.98
N ASP A 53 -10.84 0.07 -1.47
CA ASP A 53 -11.82 0.80 -2.29
C ASP A 53 -11.24 1.97 -3.05
N LYS A 54 -10.17 2.57 -2.51
CA LYS A 54 -9.51 3.69 -3.15
C LYS A 54 -8.76 3.28 -4.41
N ILE A 55 -8.54 1.99 -4.67
CA ILE A 55 -7.97 1.51 -5.95
C ILE A 55 -8.84 1.95 -7.13
N SER A 56 -10.17 2.03 -6.96
CA SER A 56 -11.08 2.54 -7.98
C SER A 56 -10.86 4.01 -8.36
N THR A 57 -10.08 4.76 -7.56
CA THR A 57 -9.73 6.17 -7.82
C THR A 57 -8.43 6.34 -8.60
N ILE A 58 -7.67 5.26 -8.81
CA ILE A 58 -6.45 5.31 -9.61
C ILE A 58 -6.82 5.60 -11.06
N LYS A 59 -6.18 6.61 -11.65
CA LYS A 59 -6.40 6.95 -13.07
C LYS A 59 -5.91 5.82 -13.97
N LEU A 60 -6.79 5.29 -14.81
CA LEU A 60 -6.48 4.30 -15.83
C LEU A 60 -6.58 4.93 -17.23
N LYS A 61 -5.70 4.49 -18.13
CA LYS A 61 -5.70 4.85 -19.55
C LYS A 61 -6.83 4.11 -20.28
N ASN A 62 -7.22 4.63 -21.44
CA ASN A 62 -8.31 4.07 -22.24
C ASN A 62 -8.07 2.62 -22.73
N ASN A 63 -6.81 2.18 -22.78
CA ASN A 63 -6.41 0.83 -23.17
C ASN A 63 -6.38 -0.17 -22.00
N GLU A 64 -6.64 0.24 -20.76
CA GLU A 64 -6.65 -0.63 -19.56
C GLU A 64 -8.09 -0.99 -19.13
N LYS A 65 -8.94 -1.31 -20.11
CA LYS A 65 -10.38 -1.60 -19.87
C LYS A 65 -10.58 -2.88 -19.06
N ASP A 66 -9.75 -3.87 -19.31
CA ASP A 66 -9.66 -5.13 -18.57
C ASP A 66 -9.37 -4.88 -17.08
N ILE A 67 -8.37 -4.04 -16.78
CA ILE A 67 -8.03 -3.66 -15.40
C ILE A 67 -9.18 -2.92 -14.73
N LYS A 68 -9.83 -2.02 -15.46
CA LYS A 68 -11.01 -1.30 -14.96
C LYS A 68 -12.14 -2.24 -14.57
N GLU A 69 -12.40 -3.26 -15.38
CA GLU A 69 -13.44 -4.26 -15.11
C GLU A 69 -13.06 -5.17 -13.92
N LEU A 70 -11.78 -5.56 -13.82
CA LEU A 70 -11.26 -6.31 -12.67
C LEU A 70 -11.47 -5.55 -11.36
N ILE A 71 -11.08 -4.27 -11.31
CA ILE A 71 -11.27 -3.44 -10.11
C ILE A 71 -12.76 -3.37 -9.74
N LYS A 72 -13.62 -3.10 -10.73
CA LYS A 72 -15.08 -3.00 -10.50
C LYS A 72 -15.68 -4.31 -9.97
N THR A 73 -15.23 -5.45 -10.49
CA THR A 73 -15.75 -6.77 -10.15
C THR A 73 -15.28 -7.24 -8.78
N PHE A 74 -13.99 -7.06 -8.50
CA PHE A 74 -13.29 -7.73 -7.39
C PHE A 74 -12.97 -6.80 -6.21
N ILE A 75 -13.07 -5.48 -6.39
CA ILE A 75 -12.81 -4.47 -5.37
C ILE A 75 -14.09 -3.65 -5.17
N LYS A 76 -15.08 -4.27 -4.53
CA LYS A 76 -16.37 -3.64 -4.25
C LYS A 76 -16.22 -2.54 -3.21
N LYS A 77 -16.79 -1.37 -3.51
CA LYS A 77 -16.89 -0.23 -2.60
C LYS A 77 -17.51 -0.66 -1.26
N SER A 78 -16.86 -0.30 -0.17
CA SER A 78 -17.42 -0.36 1.18
C SER A 78 -18.32 0.84 1.42
N ASP A 79 -19.52 0.60 1.94
CA ASP A 79 -20.41 1.65 2.44
C ASP A 79 -20.13 1.97 3.93
N ASN A 80 -18.88 1.80 4.39
CA ASN A 80 -18.52 2.08 5.78
C ASN A 80 -18.39 3.59 6.02
N PRO A 81 -19.33 4.24 6.73
CA PRO A 81 -19.30 5.68 6.96
C PRO A 81 -18.13 6.13 7.84
N TYR A 82 -17.51 5.21 8.60
CA TYR A 82 -16.37 5.48 9.47
C TYR A 82 -15.02 5.45 8.73
N GLU A 83 -14.98 4.95 7.49
CA GLU A 83 -13.79 4.94 6.62
C GLU A 83 -13.82 6.07 5.56
N LEU A 84 -14.68 7.09 5.76
CA LEU A 84 -14.78 8.20 4.84
C LEU A 84 -13.50 9.06 4.87
N LEU A 85 -12.54 8.70 4.01
CA LEU A 85 -11.36 9.53 3.77
C LEU A 85 -11.74 10.72 2.91
N LEU A 86 -11.75 11.91 3.52
CA LEU A 86 -11.98 13.18 2.84
C LEU A 86 -10.79 13.58 1.96
N ASP A 87 -9.57 13.23 2.37
CA ASP A 87 -8.34 13.61 1.69
C ASP A 87 -7.32 12.47 1.76
N ASN A 88 -7.22 11.73 0.65
CA ASN A 88 -6.30 10.59 0.53
C ASN A 88 -4.83 11.01 0.73
N ARG A 89 -4.43 12.21 0.26
CA ARG A 89 -3.05 12.69 0.35
C ARG A 89 -2.68 13.02 1.80
N LYS A 90 -3.57 13.68 2.54
CA LYS A 90 -3.35 13.95 3.97
C LYS A 90 -3.23 12.65 4.78
N VAL A 91 -4.10 11.68 4.50
CA VAL A 91 -4.07 10.37 5.18
C VAL A 91 -2.78 9.64 4.84
N PHE A 92 -2.40 9.60 3.57
CA PHE A 92 -1.16 9.01 3.09
C PHE A 92 0.09 9.59 3.77
N GLU A 93 0.17 10.91 3.91
CA GLU A 93 1.27 11.53 4.64
C GLU A 93 1.19 11.30 6.15
N ARG A 94 -0.01 11.19 6.72
CA ARG A 94 -0.20 10.88 8.15
C ARG A 94 0.21 9.45 8.50
N ILE A 95 0.06 8.48 7.60
CA ILE A 95 0.47 7.08 7.84
C ILE A 95 1.97 6.83 7.57
N LYS A 96 2.66 7.75 6.88
CA LYS A 96 4.09 7.68 6.57
C LYS A 96 5.00 7.25 7.74
N PRO A 97 4.92 7.82 8.96
CA PRO A 97 5.81 7.40 10.05
C PRO A 97 5.63 5.92 10.43
N TYR A 98 4.43 5.38 10.35
CA TYR A 98 4.14 3.96 10.63
C TYR A 98 4.68 3.06 9.52
N GLN A 99 4.54 3.48 8.26
CA GLN A 99 5.12 2.78 7.12
C GLN A 99 6.65 2.70 7.21
N LEU A 100 7.31 3.83 7.46
CA LEU A 100 8.77 3.88 7.58
C LEU A 100 9.26 3.13 8.83
N GLY A 101 8.52 3.20 9.94
CA GLY A 101 8.79 2.40 11.14
C GLY A 101 8.71 0.90 10.85
N ALA A 102 7.69 0.47 10.10
CA ALA A 102 7.53 -0.92 9.70
C ALA A 102 8.70 -1.40 8.84
N LEU A 103 9.13 -0.63 7.84
CA LEU A 103 10.29 -0.99 7.01
C LEU A 103 11.58 -1.09 7.81
N LYS A 104 11.84 -0.15 8.72
CA LYS A 104 13.00 -0.22 9.63
C LYS A 104 12.95 -1.45 10.53
N CYS A 105 11.77 -1.79 11.03
CA CYS A 105 11.53 -3.02 11.79
C CYS A 105 11.91 -4.24 10.95
N LEU A 106 11.37 -4.38 9.73
CA LEU A 106 11.68 -5.50 8.83
C LEU A 106 13.17 -5.60 8.49
N ALA A 107 13.85 -4.48 8.30
CA ALA A 107 15.30 -4.45 8.09
C ALA A 107 16.07 -4.94 9.33
N SER A 108 15.63 -4.57 10.54
CA SER A 108 16.26 -5.02 11.79
C SER A 108 16.11 -6.52 12.04
N TYR A 109 15.03 -7.14 11.53
CA TYR A 109 14.80 -8.58 11.56
C TYR A 109 15.46 -9.34 10.40
N GLY A 110 16.19 -8.65 9.50
CA GLY A 110 16.87 -9.28 8.36
C GLY A 110 15.92 -9.77 7.26
N ILE A 111 14.69 -9.27 7.21
CA ILE A 111 13.70 -9.65 6.19
C ILE A 111 13.97 -8.87 4.89
N ILE A 112 14.36 -7.61 5.02
CA ILE A 112 14.74 -6.73 3.91
C ILE A 112 16.14 -6.16 4.10
N ASP A 113 16.77 -5.77 3.01
CA ASP A 113 18.11 -5.21 3.02
C ASP A 113 18.16 -3.76 3.50
N LYS A 114 18.98 -3.53 4.54
CA LYS A 114 19.13 -2.22 5.18
C LYS A 114 19.86 -1.21 4.29
N ASP A 115 20.86 -1.65 3.53
CA ASP A 115 21.64 -0.77 2.66
C ASP A 115 20.81 -0.35 1.46
N TYR A 116 20.03 -1.26 0.89
CA TYR A 116 19.03 -0.92 -0.14
C TYR A 116 17.97 0.04 0.41
N LEU A 117 17.48 -0.19 1.64
CA LEU A 117 16.51 0.70 2.27
C LEU A 117 17.03 2.15 2.38
N ASN A 118 18.32 2.32 2.72
CA ASN A 118 18.96 3.64 2.77
C ASN A 118 19.01 4.34 1.39
N THR A 119 18.90 3.59 0.30
CA THR A 119 18.84 4.10 -1.09
C THR A 119 17.41 4.16 -1.64
N ASN A 120 16.38 4.11 -0.78
CA ASN A 120 14.95 4.08 -1.14
C ASN A 120 14.53 2.86 -1.98
N ARG A 121 15.20 1.73 -1.80
CA ARG A 121 14.89 0.46 -2.45
C ARG A 121 14.63 -0.61 -1.42
N ILE A 122 13.71 -1.53 -1.72
CA ILE A 122 13.35 -2.64 -0.85
C ILE A 122 13.60 -3.93 -1.62
N THR A 123 14.41 -4.81 -1.04
CA THR A 123 14.69 -6.15 -1.54
C THR A 123 14.46 -7.14 -0.41
N ILE A 124 13.95 -8.33 -0.75
CA ILE A 124 13.74 -9.41 0.23
C ILE A 124 15.05 -10.18 0.35
N ILE A 125 15.64 -10.21 1.55
CA ILE A 125 16.88 -10.97 1.80
C ILE A 125 16.58 -12.46 1.99
N SER A 126 15.57 -12.78 2.80
CA SER A 126 15.22 -14.17 3.10
C SER A 126 13.74 -14.43 2.86
N LYS A 127 13.47 -15.19 1.80
CA LYS A 127 12.13 -15.76 1.57
C LYS A 127 11.77 -16.80 2.63
N GLU A 128 12.74 -17.49 3.24
CA GLU A 128 12.45 -18.45 4.32
C GLU A 128 11.92 -17.75 5.58
N ILE A 129 12.58 -16.68 6.02
CA ILE A 129 12.12 -15.89 7.17
C ILE A 129 10.74 -15.31 6.87
N LEU A 130 10.56 -14.74 5.67
CA LEU A 130 9.26 -14.21 5.25
C LEU A 130 8.16 -15.29 5.31
N SER A 131 8.44 -16.51 4.81
CA SER A 131 7.50 -17.63 4.85
C SER A 131 7.16 -18.11 6.28
N THR A 132 8.12 -17.98 7.20
CA THR A 132 7.94 -18.33 8.61
C THR A 132 6.95 -17.39 9.29
N TYR A 133 6.92 -16.12 8.90
CA TYR A 133 5.93 -15.17 9.39
C TYR A 133 4.61 -15.30 8.64
N SER A 134 4.63 -15.48 7.31
CA SER A 134 3.42 -15.56 6.51
C SER A 134 2.52 -16.75 6.86
N SER A 135 3.12 -17.87 7.29
CA SER A 135 2.37 -19.04 7.75
C SER A 135 1.56 -18.82 9.03
N LYS A 136 1.84 -17.75 9.78
CA LYS A 136 1.15 -17.38 11.02
C LYS A 136 0.07 -16.33 10.82
N PHE A 137 -0.06 -15.78 9.62
CA PHE A 137 -1.02 -14.74 9.34
C PHE A 137 -2.41 -15.31 9.11
N GLU A 138 -3.41 -14.53 9.52
CA GLU A 138 -4.77 -14.79 9.09
C GLU A 138 -4.87 -14.64 7.56
N ALA A 139 -5.77 -15.41 6.96
CA ALA A 139 -6.03 -15.30 5.55
C ALA A 139 -6.57 -13.90 5.24
N LEU A 140 -5.96 -13.24 4.25
CA LEU A 140 -6.51 -12.00 3.71
C LEU A 140 -7.93 -12.23 3.20
N SER A 141 -8.79 -11.23 3.35
CA SER A 141 -10.09 -11.25 2.67
C SER A 141 -9.92 -11.33 1.16
N SER A 142 -10.94 -11.81 0.44
CA SER A 142 -10.89 -11.85 -1.03
C SER A 142 -10.59 -10.48 -1.63
N LYS A 143 -11.10 -9.40 -1.03
CA LYS A 143 -10.87 -8.02 -1.45
C LYS A 143 -9.41 -7.62 -1.31
N GLU A 144 -8.79 -7.91 -0.16
CA GLU A 144 -7.38 -7.63 0.09
C GLU A 144 -6.46 -8.46 -0.81
N ASN A 145 -6.75 -9.74 -1.00
CA ASN A 145 -6.01 -10.60 -1.93
C ASN A 145 -6.03 -10.03 -3.36
N ASN A 146 -7.21 -9.61 -3.84
CA ASN A 146 -7.36 -9.01 -5.16
C ASN A 146 -6.61 -7.67 -5.27
N ALA A 147 -6.66 -6.84 -4.22
CA ALA A 147 -5.93 -5.59 -4.15
C ALA A 147 -4.42 -5.81 -4.22
N ILE A 148 -3.86 -6.66 -3.35
CA ILE A 148 -2.42 -6.98 -3.34
C ILE A 148 -2.00 -7.53 -4.70
N SER A 149 -2.76 -8.49 -5.25
CA SER A 149 -2.45 -9.09 -6.55
C SER A 149 -2.34 -8.04 -7.64
N LEU A 150 -3.27 -7.07 -7.70
CA LEU A 150 -3.23 -6.00 -8.69
C LEU A 150 -2.04 -5.04 -8.48
N LEU A 151 -1.72 -4.74 -7.22
CA LEU A 151 -0.60 -3.87 -6.84
C LEU A 151 0.75 -4.48 -7.23
N THR A 152 0.98 -5.77 -6.90
CA THR A 152 2.25 -6.46 -7.16
C THR A 152 2.41 -6.99 -8.60
N SER A 153 1.32 -7.02 -9.38
CA SER A 153 1.34 -7.39 -10.80
C SER A 153 1.29 -6.16 -11.72
N HIS A 154 0.09 -5.68 -12.05
CA HIS A 154 -0.13 -4.61 -13.03
C HIS A 154 0.54 -3.29 -12.60
N PHE A 155 0.31 -2.84 -11.37
CA PHE A 155 0.87 -1.55 -10.91
C PHE A 155 2.37 -1.61 -10.61
N TYR A 156 2.97 -2.81 -10.49
CA TYR A 156 4.42 -2.94 -10.45
C TYR A 156 5.06 -2.71 -11.82
N LEU A 157 4.44 -3.20 -12.91
CA LEU A 157 4.98 -3.05 -14.27
C LEU A 157 4.97 -1.61 -14.78
N MET A 158 4.25 -0.72 -14.10
CA MET A 158 4.21 0.69 -14.39
C MET A 158 5.44 1.41 -13.85
N SER A 159 5.92 2.45 -14.55
CA SER A 159 6.91 3.36 -13.98
C SER A 159 6.34 4.06 -12.74
N LEU A 160 7.13 4.22 -11.67
CA LEU A 160 6.71 4.97 -10.49
C LEU A 160 6.56 6.46 -10.82
N TYR A 161 7.54 6.98 -11.56
CA TYR A 161 7.60 8.33 -12.10
C TYR A 161 7.01 8.31 -13.52
N GLY A 162 6.76 9.46 -14.11
CA GLY A 162 6.26 9.60 -15.47
C GLY A 162 4.89 10.27 -15.50
N GLU A 163 4.62 10.99 -16.58
CA GLU A 163 3.23 11.18 -17.02
C GLU A 163 2.58 9.81 -17.22
N GLY A 164 1.48 9.57 -16.51
CA GLY A 164 0.86 8.25 -16.48
C GLY A 164 1.66 7.17 -15.73
N GLY A 165 2.65 7.56 -14.92
CA GLY A 165 3.29 6.74 -13.90
C GLY A 165 2.42 6.60 -12.64
N LEU A 166 2.86 5.80 -11.67
CA LEU A 166 2.05 5.48 -10.50
C LEU A 166 1.81 6.71 -9.60
N LYS A 167 2.80 7.59 -9.42
CA LYS A 167 2.63 8.84 -8.64
C LYS A 167 1.58 9.75 -9.27
N ASP A 168 1.66 9.95 -10.59
CA ASP A 168 0.70 10.76 -11.34
C ASP A 168 -0.71 10.14 -11.32
N ARG A 169 -0.85 8.82 -11.47
CA ARG A 169 -2.17 8.19 -11.50
C ARG A 169 -2.87 8.14 -10.15
N THR A 170 -2.11 8.05 -9.06
CA THR A 170 -2.65 7.94 -7.69
C THR A 170 -2.86 9.30 -7.04
N GLN A 171 -2.05 10.31 -7.41
CA GLN A 171 -2.05 11.66 -6.83
C GLN A 171 -1.80 11.70 -5.30
N LEU A 172 -1.31 10.59 -4.72
CA LEU A 172 -0.97 10.47 -3.29
C LEU A 172 0.34 11.21 -2.95
N LEU A 173 1.25 11.30 -3.91
CA LEU A 173 2.50 12.04 -3.83
C LEU A 173 2.53 13.13 -4.90
N GLU A 174 3.37 14.15 -4.70
CA GLU A 174 3.65 15.11 -5.76
C GLU A 174 4.33 14.39 -6.94
N SER A 175 3.75 14.51 -8.12
CA SER A 175 4.42 14.21 -9.38
C SER A 175 5.21 15.45 -9.81
N LYS A 176 6.22 15.83 -9.02
CA LYS A 176 7.11 16.93 -9.40
C LYS A 176 8.06 16.42 -10.48
N TYR A 177 7.69 16.69 -11.72
CA TYR A 177 8.52 16.70 -12.94
C TYR A 177 9.03 15.34 -13.45
N ASP A 178 8.42 14.89 -14.55
CA ASP A 178 9.03 14.03 -15.57
C ASP A 178 9.46 14.87 -16.77
N ALA A 179 10.18 15.94 -16.48
CA ALA A 179 10.84 16.74 -17.49
C ALA A 179 12.25 17.04 -17.00
N GLN A 180 13.13 16.06 -17.18
CA GLN A 180 14.50 16.34 -17.58
C GLN A 180 14.92 15.32 -18.63
#